data_AF-A0A428PR78-F1
#
_entry.id   AF-A0A428PR78-F1
#
_cell.length_a   1.000
_cell.length_b   1.000
_cell.length_c   1.000
_cell.angle_alpha   90.00
_cell.angle_beta   90.00
_cell.angle_gamma   90.00
#
_symmetry.space_group_name_H-M   'P 1'
#
loop_
_entity.id
_entity.type
_entity.pdbx_description
1 polymer ?
#
loop_
_entity_poly.entity_id
_entity_poly.type
_entity_poly.pdbx_seq_one_letter_code
_entity_poly.pdbx_strand_id
1 'polypeptide(L)'
;MIQSPDSNLKYKVYKLPLPLFSCCLDITITSKEEASLSDKMPYYQIYHSYPLDQEQRQSIAASITNLHCKTFTTPSFFVHVHFVQEDSSAGNYILAGKPHTATSNRIIGIVRTSATRPRSAFDELGAQIEGAWYEALEIATPVEKDEWSQEDEQKRLMKVTFVPMITIREGGMAIPEAGQEGGWLKGQMPFFEEMSSKGITDFAELLDELKERDDLKKLLQ
;
A
#
# COMPACT_ATOMS: atom_id res chain seq x y z
N MET A 1 -4.99 -12.90 -62.50
CA MET A 1 -5.87 -13.46 -61.45
C MET A 1 -6.67 -12.27 -60.90
N ILE A 2 -7.89 -12.02 -61.38
CA ILE A 2 -9.18 -12.54 -60.85
C ILE A 2 -9.28 -12.15 -59.37
N GLN A 3 -10.19 -11.32 -58.84
CA GLN A 3 -11.47 -10.71 -59.25
C GLN A 3 -11.83 -9.64 -58.18
N SER A 4 -12.67 -8.64 -58.46
CA SER A 4 -13.90 -8.33 -57.69
C SER A 4 -14.55 -7.01 -58.15
N PRO A 5 -15.90 -6.87 -58.14
CA PRO A 5 -16.65 -5.96 -59.01
C PRO A 5 -17.30 -4.76 -58.31
N ASP A 6 -17.73 -3.82 -59.17
CA ASP A 6 -18.74 -2.77 -59.07
C ASP A 6 -19.37 -2.42 -57.70
N SER A 7 -19.18 -1.16 -57.29
CA SER A 7 -19.98 -0.48 -56.26
C SER A 7 -20.75 0.71 -56.85
N ASN A 8 -21.85 0.41 -57.52
CA ASN A 8 -22.92 1.37 -57.76
C ASN A 8 -23.68 1.57 -56.43
N LEU A 9 -23.60 2.74 -55.79
CA LEU A 9 -24.72 3.36 -55.05
C LEU A 9 -24.35 4.76 -54.54
N LYS A 10 -25.12 5.75 -55.01
CA LYS A 10 -25.03 7.16 -54.66
C LYS A 10 -25.55 7.39 -53.23
N TYR A 11 -24.77 8.08 -52.40
CA TYR A 11 -25.21 8.53 -51.08
C TYR A 11 -26.20 9.69 -51.21
N LYS A 12 -27.35 9.55 -50.54
CA LYS A 12 -28.35 10.62 -50.37
C LYS A 12 -28.37 10.99 -48.89
N VAL A 13 -27.89 12.19 -48.57
CA VAL A 13 -27.93 12.75 -47.21
C VAL A 13 -29.34 13.18 -46.90
N TYR A 14 -29.94 12.62 -45.85
CA TYR A 14 -31.20 13.09 -45.30
C TYR A 14 -30.97 13.62 -43.88
N LYS A 15 -31.21 14.93 -43.68
CA LYS A 15 -31.40 15.53 -42.36
C LYS A 15 -32.76 15.06 -41.84
N LEU A 16 -32.78 14.49 -40.64
CA LEU A 16 -34.02 14.26 -39.89
C LEU A 16 -33.96 14.97 -38.53
N PRO A 17 -35.11 15.50 -38.06
CA PRO A 17 -35.19 16.48 -36.99
C PRO A 17 -35.22 15.81 -35.61
N LEU A 18 -34.72 16.52 -34.60
CA LEU A 18 -34.91 16.15 -33.20
C LEU A 18 -36.39 16.23 -32.81
N PRO A 19 -36.86 15.30 -31.96
CA PRO A 19 -37.87 15.64 -30.98
C PRO A 19 -37.42 15.32 -29.55
N LEU A 20 -37.77 16.27 -28.69
CA LEU A 20 -37.85 16.22 -27.24
C LEU A 20 -38.34 14.87 -26.69
N PHE A 21 -37.58 14.28 -25.78
CA PHE A 21 -38.12 13.48 -24.69
C PHE A 21 -37.50 13.94 -23.37
N SER A 22 -38.34 14.59 -22.58
CA SER A 22 -38.16 14.78 -21.14
C SER A 22 -38.24 13.41 -20.48
N CYS A 23 -37.13 12.96 -19.93
CA CYS A 23 -37.09 11.97 -18.87
C CYS A 23 -36.07 12.50 -17.86
N CYS A 24 -36.55 13.35 -16.94
CA CYS A 24 -35.85 13.57 -15.67
C CYS A 24 -35.93 12.25 -14.91
N LEU A 25 -34.96 11.37 -15.15
CA LEU A 25 -34.61 10.36 -14.18
C LEU A 25 -33.64 11.06 -13.22
N ASP A 26 -34.20 11.75 -12.22
CA ASP A 26 -33.44 12.13 -11.03
C ASP A 26 -33.06 10.81 -10.34
N ILE A 27 -31.92 10.26 -10.76
CA ILE A 27 -31.23 9.24 -9.99
C ILE A 27 -30.66 9.99 -8.80
N THR A 28 -31.48 10.17 -7.77
CA THR A 28 -30.99 10.42 -6.43
C THR A 28 -30.24 9.16 -6.01
N ILE A 29 -28.95 9.12 -6.31
CA ILE A 29 -28.04 8.18 -5.64
C ILE A 29 -27.98 8.66 -4.20
N THR A 30 -28.89 8.18 -3.36
CA THR A 30 -28.62 8.10 -1.93
C THR A 30 -27.52 7.06 -1.78
N SER A 31 -26.27 7.48 -1.97
CA SER A 31 -25.13 6.69 -1.52
C SER A 31 -25.27 6.63 -0.02
N LYS A 32 -25.83 5.53 0.48
CA LYS A 32 -25.59 5.15 1.87
C LYS A 32 -24.09 5.19 2.04
N GLU A 33 -23.69 5.88 3.09
CA GLU A 33 -22.35 6.03 3.60
C GLU A 33 -21.83 4.64 4.00
N GLU A 34 -21.46 3.84 3.00
CA GLU A 34 -20.77 2.58 3.21
C GLU A 34 -19.30 2.91 3.43
N ALA A 35 -18.90 2.82 4.69
CA ALA A 35 -17.51 2.94 5.10
C ALA A 35 -16.64 1.97 4.31
N SER A 36 -15.91 2.47 3.32
CA SER A 36 -14.92 1.67 2.59
C SER A 36 -13.77 1.34 3.54
N LEU A 37 -13.47 0.09 3.85
CA LEU A 37 -12.44 -0.32 4.83
C LEU A 37 -11.37 -1.26 4.22
N SER A 38 -11.15 -1.17 2.90
CA SER A 38 -10.51 -2.10 1.95
C SER A 38 -9.15 -2.77 2.17
N ASP A 39 -8.43 -2.51 3.27
CA ASP A 39 -6.99 -2.28 3.09
C ASP A 39 -6.14 -2.75 4.26
N LYS A 40 -6.02 -4.06 4.42
CA LYS A 40 -5.31 -4.65 5.57
C LYS A 40 -4.05 -5.43 5.23
N MET A 41 -3.63 -5.51 3.97
CA MET A 41 -2.46 -6.31 3.55
C MET A 41 -1.45 -5.47 2.77
N PRO A 42 -0.67 -4.60 3.46
CA PRO A 42 0.37 -3.81 2.81
C PRO A 42 1.69 -4.60 2.63
N TYR A 43 2.45 -4.23 1.60
CA TYR A 43 3.81 -4.73 1.38
C TYR A 43 4.81 -3.58 1.30
N TYR A 44 5.68 -3.48 2.29
CA TYR A 44 6.74 -2.47 2.37
C TYR A 44 8.07 -3.05 1.90
N GLN A 45 8.65 -2.41 0.90
CA GLN A 45 10.00 -2.70 0.40
C GLN A 45 10.94 -1.59 0.85
N ILE A 46 11.99 -1.97 1.58
CA ILE A 46 13.00 -1.07 2.13
C ILE A 46 14.29 -1.33 1.39
N TYR A 47 14.60 -0.43 0.46
CA TYR A 47 15.88 -0.46 -0.24
C TYR A 47 16.88 0.34 0.58
N HIS A 48 18.04 -0.25 0.88
CA HIS A 48 19.06 0.42 1.67
C HIS A 48 20.45 0.20 1.08
N SER A 49 21.19 1.29 0.86
CA SER A 49 22.61 1.26 0.56
C SER A 49 23.47 1.30 1.81
N TYR A 50 22.97 1.94 2.87
CA TYR A 50 23.62 1.91 4.18
C TYR A 50 23.46 0.51 4.81
N PRO A 51 24.53 -0.15 5.27
CA PRO A 51 24.42 -1.44 5.92
C PRO A 51 23.62 -1.33 7.22
N LEU A 52 22.44 -1.97 7.26
CA LEU A 52 21.63 -2.07 8.46
C LEU A 52 21.97 -3.35 9.22
N ASP A 53 22.11 -3.26 10.53
CA ASP A 53 22.19 -4.46 11.38
C ASP A 53 20.81 -5.07 11.63
N GLN A 54 20.76 -6.16 12.40
CA GLN A 54 19.51 -6.86 12.70
C GLN A 54 18.58 -6.05 13.61
N GLU A 55 19.12 -5.30 14.56
CA GLU A 55 18.34 -4.51 15.51
C GLU A 55 17.68 -3.33 14.80
N GLN A 56 18.43 -2.63 13.95
CA GLN A 56 17.93 -1.55 13.10
C GLN A 56 16.82 -2.04 12.16
N ARG A 57 17.03 -3.17 11.47
CA ARG A 57 15.99 -3.76 10.62
C ARG A 57 14.74 -4.11 11.43
N GLN A 58 14.90 -4.71 12.59
CA GLN A 58 13.77 -5.08 13.45
C GLN A 58 13.02 -3.84 13.95
N SER A 59 13.73 -2.80 14.39
CA SER A 59 13.16 -1.54 14.87
C SER A 59 12.35 -0.84 13.77
N ILE A 60 12.91 -0.73 12.56
CA ILE A 60 12.23 -0.12 11.41
C ILE A 60 10.98 -0.93 11.03
N ALA A 61 11.09 -2.27 10.94
CA ALA A 61 9.98 -3.12 10.58
C ALA A 61 8.84 -3.04 11.61
N ALA A 62 9.16 -3.14 12.91
CA ALA A 62 8.19 -3.03 13.99
C ALA A 62 7.49 -1.66 13.98
N SER A 63 8.23 -0.59 13.74
CA SER A 63 7.68 0.76 13.65
C SER A 63 6.70 0.89 12.48
N ILE A 64 7.08 0.46 11.28
CA ILE A 64 6.20 0.48 10.10
C ILE A 64 4.93 -0.35 10.36
N THR A 65 5.07 -1.55 10.92
CA THR A 65 3.92 -2.41 11.26
C THR A 65 2.98 -1.72 12.24
N ASN A 66 3.49 -1.22 13.36
CA ASN A 66 2.68 -0.53 14.37
C ASN A 66 1.97 0.70 13.80
N LEU A 67 2.70 1.51 13.03
CA LEU A 67 2.17 2.72 12.40
C LEU A 67 1.05 2.39 11.40
N HIS A 68 1.25 1.38 10.54
CA HIS A 68 0.21 0.96 9.60
C HIS A 68 -1.01 0.39 10.33
N CYS A 69 -0.78 -0.53 11.28
CA CYS A 69 -1.84 -1.16 12.08
C CYS A 69 -2.71 -0.14 12.79
N LYS A 70 -2.10 0.89 13.39
CA LYS A 70 -2.78 1.98 14.09
C LYS A 70 -3.55 2.89 13.14
N THR A 71 -2.93 3.29 12.02
CA THR A 71 -3.55 4.22 11.06
C THR A 71 -4.79 3.61 10.40
N PHE A 72 -4.78 2.29 10.22
CA PHE A 72 -5.69 1.62 9.29
C PHE A 72 -6.45 0.43 9.88
N THR A 73 -6.38 0.21 11.19
CA THR A 73 -7.06 -0.88 11.90
C THR A 73 -6.77 -2.23 11.23
N THR A 74 -5.49 -2.55 11.13
CA THR A 74 -4.98 -3.74 10.44
C THR A 74 -4.36 -4.70 11.45
N PRO A 75 -4.65 -6.02 11.39
CA PRO A 75 -3.88 -7.04 12.11
C PRO A 75 -2.41 -7.03 11.67
N SER A 76 -1.50 -7.14 12.63
CA SER A 76 -0.05 -7.07 12.40
C SER A 76 0.46 -8.14 11.45
N PHE A 77 -0.12 -9.35 11.52
CA PHE A 77 0.18 -10.50 10.66
C PHE A 77 0.18 -10.16 9.15
N PHE A 78 -0.64 -9.21 8.72
CA PHE A 78 -0.78 -8.86 7.31
C PHE A 78 0.21 -7.79 6.81
N VAL A 79 1.01 -7.19 7.70
CA VAL A 79 1.97 -6.16 7.33
C VAL A 79 3.30 -6.80 7.00
N HIS A 80 3.64 -6.84 5.71
CA HIS A 80 4.90 -7.41 5.26
C HIS A 80 5.95 -6.32 5.07
N VAL A 81 7.14 -6.53 5.64
CA VAL A 81 8.31 -5.66 5.47
C VAL A 81 9.47 -6.47 4.92
N HIS A 82 10.03 -6.03 3.79
CA HIS A 82 11.12 -6.72 3.10
C HIS A 82 12.28 -5.76 2.83
N PHE A 83 13.47 -6.11 3.32
CA PHE A 83 14.70 -5.34 3.13
C PHE A 83 15.45 -5.82 1.89
N VAL A 84 15.90 -4.88 1.06
CA VAL A 84 16.70 -5.11 -0.14
C VAL A 84 17.96 -4.27 -0.02
N GLN A 85 19.10 -4.92 0.18
CA GLN A 85 20.38 -4.23 0.21
C GLN A 85 20.83 -3.87 -1.21
N GLU A 86 21.26 -2.64 -1.41
CA GLU A 86 21.81 -2.12 -2.67
C GLU A 86 23.26 -1.69 -2.49
N ASP A 87 24.06 -1.81 -3.55
CA ASP A 87 25.39 -1.22 -3.60
C ASP A 87 25.31 0.16 -4.28
N SER A 88 25.46 1.23 -3.51
CA SER A 88 25.43 2.60 -4.06
C SER A 88 26.65 2.90 -4.94
N SER A 89 27.76 2.18 -4.77
CA SER A 89 28.97 2.35 -5.58
C SER A 89 28.82 1.78 -6.99
N ALA A 90 27.87 0.87 -7.20
CA ALA A 90 27.58 0.29 -8.50
C ALA A 90 26.99 1.30 -9.51
N GLY A 91 26.60 2.50 -9.07
CA GLY A 91 26.07 3.56 -9.95
C GLY A 91 24.68 3.27 -10.52
N ASN A 92 23.95 2.32 -9.92
CA ASN A 92 22.60 1.92 -10.35
C ASN A 92 21.53 2.95 -9.98
N TYR A 93 21.83 3.86 -9.07
CA TYR A 93 20.94 4.94 -8.65
C TYR A 93 21.40 6.26 -9.30
N ILE A 94 20.56 6.80 -10.20
CA ILE A 94 20.84 8.03 -10.95
C ILE A 94 19.90 9.13 -10.47
N LEU A 95 20.46 10.22 -9.95
CA LEU A 95 19.74 11.41 -9.52
C LEU A 95 20.12 12.59 -10.43
N ALA A 96 19.13 13.29 -10.98
CA ALA A 96 19.35 14.41 -11.90
C ALA A 96 20.30 14.08 -13.08
N GLY A 97 20.21 12.86 -13.61
CA GLY A 97 21.04 12.40 -14.73
C GLY A 97 22.49 12.06 -14.37
N LYS A 98 22.86 12.03 -13.08
CA LYS A 98 24.20 11.68 -12.62
C LYS A 98 24.15 10.52 -11.62
N PRO A 99 25.17 9.64 -11.58
CA PRO A 99 25.29 8.65 -10.53
C PRO A 99 25.25 9.31 -9.17
N HIS A 100 24.37 8.82 -8.31
CA HIS A 100 24.25 9.26 -6.94
C HIS A 100 24.73 8.14 -6.03
N THR A 101 26.01 8.20 -5.69
CA THR A 101 26.73 7.12 -5.01
C THR A 101 26.73 7.26 -3.48
N ALA A 102 26.23 8.38 -2.96
CA ALA A 102 26.20 8.63 -1.53
C ALA A 102 25.14 7.76 -0.83
N THR A 103 23.93 7.68 -1.39
CA THR A 103 22.84 6.86 -0.85
C THR A 103 21.85 6.46 -1.94
N SER A 104 21.16 5.33 -1.77
CA SER A 104 19.96 4.97 -2.53
C SER A 104 18.79 4.55 -1.63
N ASN A 105 18.88 4.86 -0.33
CA ASN A 105 17.91 4.44 0.68
C ASN A 105 16.51 4.97 0.35
N ARG A 106 15.51 4.09 0.30
CA ARG A 106 14.11 4.45 0.02
C ARG A 106 13.15 3.39 0.54
N ILE A 107 11.95 3.81 0.87
CA ILE A 107 10.87 2.92 1.29
C ILE A 107 9.73 3.02 0.27
N ILE A 108 9.23 1.88 -0.18
CA ILE A 108 8.07 1.76 -1.05
C ILE A 108 7.01 0.95 -0.33
N GLY A 109 5.90 1.58 0.04
CA GLY A 109 4.71 0.92 0.56
C GLY A 109 3.74 0.63 -0.56
N ILE A 110 3.55 -0.64 -0.90
CA ILE A 110 2.46 -1.10 -1.75
C ILE A 110 1.24 -1.25 -0.84
N VAL A 111 0.31 -0.31 -0.95
CA VAL A 111 -0.85 -0.13 -0.06
C VAL A 111 -2.11 -0.04 -0.90
N ARG A 112 -3.30 -0.19 -0.33
CA ARG A 112 -4.52 0.16 -1.08
C ARG A 112 -4.91 1.60 -0.77
N THR A 113 -5.77 2.15 -1.60
CA THR A 113 -6.32 3.49 -1.41
C THR A 113 -7.83 3.41 -1.46
N SER A 114 -8.51 4.18 -0.64
CA SER A 114 -9.96 4.21 -0.56
C SER A 114 -10.46 5.60 -0.17
N ALA A 115 -11.77 5.83 -0.24
CA ALA A 115 -12.35 7.11 0.15
C ALA A 115 -12.13 7.44 1.64
N THR A 116 -11.98 6.43 2.50
CA THR A 116 -11.73 6.58 3.94
C THR A 116 -10.24 6.66 4.30
N ARG A 117 -9.35 6.48 3.33
CA ARG A 117 -7.89 6.59 3.49
C ARG A 117 -7.41 7.74 2.60
N PRO A 118 -7.67 8.99 3.01
CA PRO A 118 -7.31 10.13 2.21
C PRO A 118 -5.79 10.23 2.10
N ARG A 119 -5.33 10.93 1.06
CA ARG A 119 -3.90 11.21 0.87
C ARG A 119 -3.24 11.77 2.14
N SER A 120 -3.92 12.63 2.90
CA SER A 120 -3.39 13.20 4.14
C SER A 120 -3.02 12.15 5.19
N ALA A 121 -3.74 11.03 5.27
CA ALA A 121 -3.39 9.94 6.18
C ALA A 121 -2.10 9.24 5.75
N PHE A 122 -1.88 9.10 4.44
CA PHE A 122 -0.62 8.57 3.90
C PHE A 122 0.53 9.57 4.00
N ASP A 123 0.27 10.87 3.84
CA ASP A 123 1.28 11.92 4.04
C ASP A 123 1.77 11.90 5.50
N GLU A 124 0.85 11.81 6.46
CA GLU A 124 1.16 11.69 7.89
C GLU A 124 1.89 10.37 8.22
N LEU A 125 1.41 9.24 7.69
CA LEU A 125 2.09 7.94 7.84
C LEU A 125 3.50 7.97 7.24
N GLY A 126 3.68 8.61 6.08
CA GLY A 126 4.97 8.75 5.41
C GLY A 126 5.96 9.51 6.27
N ALA A 127 5.54 10.63 6.89
CA ALA A 127 6.36 11.40 7.81
C ALA A 127 6.73 10.59 9.08
N GLN A 128 5.79 9.80 9.63
CA GLN A 128 6.08 8.95 10.79
C GLN A 128 7.05 7.80 10.45
N ILE A 129 6.93 7.19 9.27
CA ILE A 129 7.87 6.17 8.78
C ILE A 129 9.26 6.78 8.54
N GLU A 130 9.32 7.99 7.98
CA GLU A 130 10.58 8.72 7.85
C GLU A 130 11.22 8.95 9.23
N GLY A 131 10.46 9.43 10.21
CA GLY A 131 10.95 9.58 11.59
C GLY A 131 11.50 8.28 12.18
N ALA A 132 10.77 7.16 12.00
CA ALA A 132 11.20 5.85 12.49
C ALA A 132 12.52 5.36 11.86
N TRP A 133 12.78 5.71 10.60
CA TRP A 133 14.06 5.43 9.94
C TRP A 133 15.22 6.17 10.63
N TYR A 134 15.03 7.47 10.88
CA TYR A 134 16.05 8.32 11.51
C TYR A 134 16.29 7.94 12.97
N GLU A 135 15.23 7.62 13.71
CA GLU A 135 15.31 7.11 15.08
C GLU A 135 16.09 5.80 15.16
N ALA A 136 15.81 4.83 14.29
CA ALA A 136 16.51 3.54 14.27
C ALA A 136 18.01 3.67 13.93
N LEU A 137 18.40 4.74 13.23
CA LEU A 137 19.80 5.01 12.87
C LEU A 137 20.50 5.99 13.83
N GLU A 138 19.80 6.42 14.87
CA GLU A 138 20.28 7.38 15.87
C GLU A 138 20.84 8.67 15.25
N ILE A 139 20.17 9.16 14.19
CA ILE A 139 20.53 10.42 13.52
C ILE A 139 19.33 11.38 13.50
N ALA A 140 19.59 12.67 13.65
CA ALA A 140 18.55 13.70 13.55
C ALA A 140 17.96 13.75 12.13
N THR A 141 16.70 14.17 12.02
CA THR A 141 16.07 14.36 10.71
C THR A 141 16.74 15.51 9.94
N PRO A 142 16.65 15.55 8.59
CA PRO A 142 17.20 16.64 7.78
C PRO A 142 16.66 18.02 8.15
N VAL A 143 15.48 18.10 8.76
CA VAL A 143 14.84 19.36 9.14
C VAL A 143 15.37 19.87 10.49
N GLU A 144 15.86 18.98 11.35
CA GLU A 144 16.31 19.29 12.71
C GLU A 144 17.83 19.54 12.80
N LYS A 145 18.56 19.35 11.69
CA LYS A 145 20.02 19.38 11.67
C LYS A 145 20.54 20.51 10.80
N ASP A 146 21.28 21.43 11.42
CA ASP A 146 21.85 22.62 10.74
C ASP A 146 22.98 22.27 9.76
N GLU A 147 23.80 21.25 10.08
CA GLU A 147 24.92 20.80 9.24
C GLU A 147 24.83 19.29 8.96
N TRP A 148 24.83 18.91 7.69
CA TRP A 148 24.72 17.52 7.25
C TRP A 148 26.08 16.97 6.82
N SER A 149 26.59 15.96 7.53
CA SER A 149 27.89 15.34 7.22
C SER A 149 27.79 14.34 6.06
N GLN A 150 28.94 13.88 5.56
CA GLN A 150 28.97 12.80 4.57
C GLN A 150 28.43 11.48 5.13
N GLU A 151 28.61 11.21 6.43
CA GLU A 151 28.05 10.02 7.07
C GLU A 151 26.53 10.12 7.17
N ASP A 152 25.99 11.29 7.51
CA ASP A 152 24.55 11.53 7.54
C ASP A 152 23.94 11.33 6.15
N GLU A 153 24.63 11.78 5.09
CA GLU A 153 24.16 11.60 3.71
C GLU A 153 24.09 10.12 3.30
N GLN A 154 25.00 9.26 3.79
CA GLN A 154 24.92 7.81 3.54
C GLN A 154 23.68 7.18 4.19
N LYS A 155 23.28 7.67 5.36
CA LYS A 155 22.12 7.21 6.14
C LYS A 155 20.81 7.86 5.70
N ARG A 156 20.86 8.96 4.95
CA ARG A 156 19.69 9.72 4.53
C ARG A 156 18.68 8.82 3.80
N LEU A 157 17.40 8.97 4.17
CA LEU A 157 16.29 8.38 3.44
C LEU A 157 15.90 9.32 2.28
N MET A 158 15.95 8.83 1.04
CA MET A 158 15.69 9.67 -0.13
C MET A 158 14.19 9.93 -0.33
N LYS A 159 13.36 8.96 0.00
CA LYS A 159 11.90 9.04 -0.12
C LYS A 159 11.19 7.89 0.59
N VAL A 160 9.98 8.19 1.02
CA VAL A 160 8.91 7.21 1.25
C VAL A 160 7.91 7.37 0.11
N THR A 161 7.49 6.28 -0.52
CA THR A 161 6.54 6.30 -1.64
C THR A 161 5.43 5.29 -1.40
N PHE A 162 4.18 5.70 -1.56
CA PHE A 162 3.03 4.81 -1.52
C PHE A 162 2.53 4.53 -2.94
N VAL A 163 2.34 3.26 -3.27
CA VAL A 163 1.85 2.80 -4.58
C VAL A 163 0.52 2.06 -4.37
N PRO A 164 -0.55 2.45 -5.09
CA PRO A 164 -1.86 1.81 -4.94
C PRO A 164 -1.85 0.37 -5.49
N MET A 165 -2.35 -0.56 -4.69
CA MET A 165 -2.49 -1.98 -4.99
C MET A 165 -3.90 -2.28 -5.46
N ILE A 166 -4.02 -2.79 -6.70
CA ILE A 166 -5.30 -3.19 -7.28
C ILE A 166 -5.75 -4.55 -6.71
N THR A 167 -4.87 -5.55 -6.76
CA THR A 167 -5.15 -6.91 -6.31
C THR A 167 -3.89 -7.59 -5.82
N ILE A 168 -4.03 -8.52 -4.88
CA ILE A 168 -3.00 -9.46 -4.46
C ILE A 168 -3.67 -10.77 -4.08
N ARG A 169 -2.93 -11.86 -4.23
CA ARG A 169 -3.27 -13.15 -3.64
C ARG A 169 -2.17 -13.53 -2.68
N GLU A 170 -2.52 -13.78 -1.44
CA GLU A 170 -1.60 -14.04 -0.35
C GLU A 170 -1.95 -15.38 0.30
N GLY A 171 -0.95 -16.26 0.49
CA GLY A 171 -1.21 -17.62 1.01
C GLY A 171 -2.21 -18.44 0.19
N GLY A 172 -2.42 -18.09 -1.09
CA GLY A 172 -3.43 -18.70 -1.95
C GLY A 172 -4.84 -18.10 -1.81
N MET A 173 -5.05 -17.08 -0.99
CA MET A 173 -6.32 -16.39 -0.79
C MET A 173 -6.36 -15.04 -1.51
N ALA A 174 -7.51 -14.67 -2.07
CA ALA A 174 -7.71 -13.30 -2.52
C ALA A 174 -7.97 -12.40 -1.30
N ILE A 175 -7.42 -11.19 -1.34
CA ILE A 175 -7.64 -10.22 -0.27
C ILE A 175 -9.06 -9.65 -0.34
N PRO A 176 -9.62 -9.11 0.77
CA PRO A 176 -11.01 -8.67 0.79
C PRO A 176 -11.31 -7.60 -0.27
N GLU A 177 -12.56 -7.58 -0.71
CA GLU A 177 -13.10 -6.42 -1.38
C GLU A 177 -13.14 -5.22 -0.45
N ALA A 178 -13.23 -4.05 -1.06
CA ALA A 178 -13.16 -2.81 -0.32
C ALA A 178 -14.31 -2.62 0.69
N GLY A 179 -14.01 -2.63 1.99
CA GLY A 179 -15.02 -2.49 3.04
C GLY A 179 -15.68 -3.78 3.47
N GLN A 180 -15.19 -4.92 2.98
CA GLN A 180 -15.72 -6.24 3.29
C GLN A 180 -14.78 -7.03 4.19
N GLU A 181 -13.90 -6.37 4.93
CA GLU A 181 -12.83 -7.00 5.72
C GLU A 181 -13.40 -7.77 6.89
N GLY A 182 -14.42 -7.23 7.56
CA GLY A 182 -15.08 -7.94 8.66
C GLY A 182 -15.71 -9.25 8.17
N GLY A 183 -16.45 -9.19 7.06
CA GLY A 183 -17.04 -10.38 6.43
C GLY A 183 -16.00 -11.37 5.93
N TRP A 184 -14.95 -10.88 5.26
CA TRP A 184 -13.84 -11.69 4.78
C TRP A 184 -13.09 -12.35 5.93
N LEU A 185 -12.75 -11.59 6.97
CA LEU A 185 -12.02 -12.07 8.15
C LEU A 185 -12.83 -13.16 8.86
N LYS A 186 -14.13 -12.93 9.09
CA LYS A 186 -15.06 -13.96 9.60
C LYS A 186 -15.06 -15.22 8.72
N GLY A 187 -15.09 -15.05 7.40
CA GLY A 187 -15.05 -16.14 6.43
C GLY A 187 -13.74 -16.93 6.44
N GLN A 188 -12.61 -16.28 6.78
CA GLN A 188 -11.30 -16.94 6.89
C GLN A 188 -11.01 -17.55 8.26
N MET A 189 -11.81 -17.25 9.30
CA MET A 189 -11.58 -17.76 10.66
C MET A 189 -11.37 -19.29 10.72
N PRO A 190 -12.18 -20.14 10.05
CA PRO A 190 -11.97 -21.58 10.08
C PRO A 190 -10.58 -21.99 9.57
N PHE A 191 -10.08 -21.31 8.54
CA PHE A 191 -8.74 -21.55 8.00
C PHE A 191 -7.67 -21.11 8.99
N PHE A 192 -7.80 -19.93 9.62
CA PHE A 192 -6.84 -19.45 10.62
C PHE A 192 -6.77 -20.37 11.84
N GLU A 193 -7.93 -20.83 12.33
CA GLU A 193 -8.02 -21.80 13.42
C GLU A 193 -7.39 -23.14 13.04
N GLU A 194 -7.64 -23.64 11.82
CA GLU A 194 -7.01 -24.86 11.32
C GLU A 194 -5.48 -24.73 11.27
N MET A 195 -4.97 -23.64 10.70
CA MET A 195 -3.53 -23.41 10.57
C MET A 195 -2.85 -23.23 11.93
N SER A 196 -3.50 -22.55 12.88
CA SER A 196 -3.06 -22.46 14.27
C SER A 196 -3.02 -23.84 14.94
N SER A 197 -4.05 -24.68 14.75
CA SER A 197 -4.10 -26.05 15.29
C SER A 197 -3.00 -26.97 14.75
N LYS A 198 -2.51 -26.67 13.54
CA LYS A 198 -1.36 -27.34 12.92
C LYS A 198 -0.01 -26.86 13.46
N GLY A 199 0.01 -25.91 14.40
CA GLY A 199 1.21 -25.40 15.04
C GLY A 199 1.95 -24.33 14.23
N ILE A 200 1.28 -23.66 13.29
CA ILE A 200 1.86 -22.51 12.60
C ILE A 200 1.70 -21.27 13.48
N THR A 201 2.81 -20.83 14.08
CA THR A 201 2.86 -19.78 15.12
C THR A 201 2.18 -18.49 14.70
N ASP A 202 2.46 -18.00 13.50
CA ASP A 202 1.94 -16.70 13.04
C ASP A 202 0.40 -16.64 13.02
N PHE A 203 -0.29 -17.77 12.75
CA PHE A 203 -1.75 -17.83 12.84
C PHE A 203 -2.26 -17.88 14.27
N ALA A 204 -1.51 -18.49 15.21
CA ALA A 204 -1.86 -18.43 16.62
C ALA A 204 -1.75 -16.99 17.14
N GLU A 205 -0.67 -16.28 16.79
CA GLU A 205 -0.47 -14.88 17.14
C GLU A 205 -1.55 -13.97 16.53
N LEU A 206 -1.93 -14.19 15.26
CA LEU A 206 -3.07 -13.50 14.64
C LEU A 206 -4.35 -13.71 15.44
N LEU A 207 -4.68 -14.95 15.82
CA LEU A 207 -5.90 -15.24 16.57
C LEU A 207 -5.90 -14.60 17.96
N ASP A 208 -4.74 -14.54 18.62
CA ASP A 208 -4.62 -13.88 19.91
C ASP A 208 -4.74 -12.36 19.78
N GLU A 209 -4.10 -11.76 18.76
CA GLU A 209 -4.24 -10.35 18.44
C GLU A 209 -5.70 -9.95 18.20
N LEU A 210 -6.46 -10.76 17.44
CA LEU A 210 -7.90 -10.54 17.20
C LEU A 210 -8.74 -10.60 18.49
N LYS A 211 -8.32 -11.37 19.48
CA LYS A 211 -8.99 -11.48 20.80
C LYS A 211 -8.58 -10.37 21.76
N GLU A 212 -7.43 -9.74 21.58
CA GLU A 212 -6.92 -8.74 22.51
C GLU A 212 -7.29 -7.32 22.06
N ARG A 213 -7.14 -7.02 20.78
CA ARG A 213 -7.33 -5.69 20.21
C ARG A 213 -8.81 -5.35 19.99
N ASP A 214 -9.32 -4.38 20.74
CA ASP A 214 -10.73 -3.95 20.67
C ASP A 214 -11.16 -3.38 19.32
N ASP A 215 -10.25 -2.72 18.59
CA ASP A 215 -10.50 -2.24 17.24
C ASP A 215 -10.68 -3.40 16.25
N LEU A 216 -9.96 -4.51 16.45
CA LEU A 216 -10.08 -5.71 15.61
C LEU A 216 -11.32 -6.55 15.96
N LYS A 217 -11.67 -6.66 17.24
CA LYS A 217 -12.91 -7.35 17.68
C LYS A 217 -14.15 -6.80 16.99
N LYS A 218 -14.22 -5.48 16.78
CA LYS A 218 -15.35 -4.81 16.11
C LYS A 218 -15.54 -5.27 14.66
N LEU A 219 -14.50 -5.78 14.01
CA LEU A 219 -14.60 -6.34 12.66
C LEU A 219 -15.27 -7.73 12.66
N LEU A 220 -15.22 -8.42 13.79
CA LEU A 220 -15.77 -9.75 14.00
C LEU A 220 -17.20 -9.72 14.58
N GLN A 221 -17.74 -8.54 14.89
CA GLN A 221 -19.13 -8.34 15.29
C GLN A 221 -20.00 -8.09 14.06
#